data_AF-A0A352FI81-F1
#
_entry.id   AF-A0A352FI81-F1
#
_cell.length_a   1.000
_cell.length_b   1.000
_cell.length_c   1.000
_cell.angle_alpha   90.00
_cell.angle_beta   90.00
_cell.angle_gamma   90.00
#
_symmetry.space_group_name_H-M   'P 1'
#
loop_
_entity.id
_entity.type
_entity.pdbx_description
1 polymer ?
#
loop_
_entity_poly.entity_id
_entity_poly.type
_entity_poly.pdbx_seq_one_letter_code
_entity_poly.pdbx_strand_id
1 'polypeptide(L)'
;FVRTPKYRVEKTDDESWKRKKYKRKHGWLPLLELSFAIYFVFAIAYAIRMHMWGPIAFLLLFCFGYGYMGILSLLQTVGGRRLDSFWRRSSAAARP
;
A
#
# COMPACT_ATOMS: atom_id res chain seq x y z
N PHE A 1 4.93 -24.08 37.37
CA PHE A 1 5.46 -23.69 36.05
C PHE A 1 4.89 -22.35 35.65
N VAL A 2 5.63 -21.26 35.91
CA VAL A 2 5.22 -19.91 35.48
C VAL A 2 5.84 -19.66 34.12
N ARG A 3 5.00 -19.50 33.09
CA ARG A 3 5.45 -19.04 31.77
C ARG A 3 5.89 -17.59 31.91
N THR A 4 7.17 -17.31 31.73
CA THR A 4 7.66 -15.93 31.65
C THR A 4 7.16 -15.30 30.34
N PRO A 5 6.44 -14.17 30.39
CA PRO A 5 6.02 -13.50 29.17
C PRO A 5 7.26 -12.93 28.47
N LYS A 6 7.43 -13.29 27.19
CA LYS A 6 8.58 -12.87 26.35
C LYS A 6 8.61 -11.36 26.07
N TYR A 7 7.53 -10.65 26.41
CA TYR A 7 7.41 -9.20 26.28
C TYR A 7 6.90 -8.63 27.60
N ARG A 8 7.69 -7.75 28.21
CA ARG A 8 7.39 -7.05 29.47
C ARG A 8 6.36 -5.95 29.23
N VAL A 9 5.14 -6.33 28.84
CA VAL A 9 4.01 -5.41 28.69
C VAL A 9 3.39 -5.19 30.07
N GLU A 10 4.13 -4.53 30.95
CA GLU A 10 3.69 -4.22 32.32
C GLU A 10 2.87 -2.92 32.38
N LYS A 11 2.85 -2.11 31.31
CA LYS A 11 2.12 -0.85 31.27
C LYS A 11 1.13 -0.82 30.10
N THR A 12 -0.15 -0.70 30.45
CA THR A 12 -1.27 -0.34 29.56
C THR A 12 -1.03 0.98 28.79
N ASP A 13 0.02 1.73 29.15
CA ASP A 13 0.48 3.00 28.57
C ASP A 13 1.63 2.86 27.55
N ASP A 14 1.93 1.63 27.07
CA ASP A 14 2.82 1.44 25.92
C ASP A 14 2.12 1.84 24.61
N GLU A 15 1.70 3.11 24.55
CA GLU A 15 1.40 3.89 23.35
C GLU A 15 2.47 3.67 22.27
N SER A 16 3.72 3.37 22.67
CA SER A 16 4.84 3.06 21.78
C SER A 16 4.60 1.82 20.90
N TRP A 17 3.87 0.80 21.38
CA TRP A 17 3.53 -0.40 20.59
C TRP A 17 2.43 -0.06 19.58
N LYS A 18 1.40 0.72 19.96
CA LYS A 18 0.41 1.26 19.03
C LYS A 18 1.04 2.22 18.01
N ARG A 19 2.09 2.95 18.39
CA ARG A 19 2.85 3.87 17.53
C ARG A 19 3.86 3.20 16.61
N LYS A 20 4.18 1.92 16.84
CA LYS A 20 4.72 1.01 15.81
C LYS A 20 3.64 0.62 14.79
N LYS A 21 2.66 1.50 14.55
CA LYS A 21 1.87 1.51 13.32
C LYS A 21 2.88 1.62 12.19
N TYR A 22 3.14 0.48 11.55
CA TYR A 22 4.00 0.29 10.39
C TYR A 22 4.10 1.59 9.59
N LYS A 23 5.13 2.39 9.86
CA LYS A 23 5.47 3.56 9.05
C LYS A 23 6.01 2.98 7.76
N ARG A 24 5.09 2.60 6.87
CA ARG A 24 5.43 2.19 5.52
C ARG A 24 6.11 3.40 4.90
N LYS A 25 7.44 3.33 4.77
CA LYS A 25 8.18 4.26 3.91
C LYS A 25 7.37 4.32 2.62
N HIS A 26 7.05 5.52 2.15
CA HIS A 26 6.59 5.77 0.78
C HIS A 26 7.68 5.24 -0.15
N GLY A 27 7.73 3.92 -0.32
CA GLY A 27 8.59 3.27 -1.29
C GLY A 27 8.10 3.74 -2.64
N TRP A 28 8.99 3.97 -3.57
CA TRP A 28 8.64 4.31 -4.95
C TRP A 28 7.97 3.13 -5.68
N LEU A 29 7.91 1.97 -5.03
CA LEU A 29 7.34 0.72 -5.52
C LEU A 29 5.89 0.85 -6.04
N PRO A 30 4.93 1.48 -5.33
CA PRO A 30 3.56 1.62 -5.82
C PRO A 30 3.45 2.47 -7.10
N LEU A 31 4.32 3.48 -7.24
CA LEU A 31 4.38 4.31 -8.45
C LEU A 31 4.92 3.51 -9.63
N LEU A 32 5.92 2.66 -9.37
CA LEU A 32 6.48 1.77 -10.39
C LEU A 32 5.44 0.72 -10.84
N GLU A 33 4.71 0.11 -9.89
CA GLU A 33 3.62 -0.83 -10.17
C GLU A 33 2.52 -0.20 -11.03
N LEU A 34 2.10 1.03 -10.70
CA LEU A 34 1.10 1.76 -11.48
C LEU A 34 1.62 2.11 -12.89
N SER A 35 2.89 2.47 -13.01
CA SER A 35 3.53 2.75 -14.31
C SER A 35 3.55 1.50 -15.19
N PHE A 36 3.86 0.34 -14.61
CA PHE A 36 3.77 -0.94 -15.33
C PHE A 36 2.35 -1.28 -15.74
N ALA A 37 1.35 -1.07 -14.87
CA ALA A 37 -0.05 -1.30 -15.23
C ALA A 37 -0.48 -0.48 -16.45
N ILE A 38 -0.11 0.81 -16.49
CA ILE A 38 -0.37 1.70 -17.63
C ILE A 38 0.34 1.19 -18.90
N TYR A 39 1.61 0.80 -18.77
CA TYR A 39 2.38 0.23 -19.90
C TYR A 39 1.70 -1.02 -20.48
N PHE A 40 1.20 -1.93 -19.65
CA PHE A 40 0.49 -3.12 -20.12
C PHE A 40 -0.82 -2.79 -20.84
N VAL A 41 -1.55 -1.76 -20.42
CA VAL A 41 -2.75 -1.29 -21.14
C VAL A 41 -2.40 -0.86 -22.57
N PHE A 42 -1.31 -0.10 -22.74
CA PHE A 42 -0.81 0.28 -24.07
C PHE A 42 -0.34 -0.93 -24.88
N ALA A 43 0.35 -1.88 -24.25
CA ALA A 43 0.81 -3.10 -24.90
C ALA A 43 -0.37 -3.97 -25.39
N ILE A 44 -1.46 -4.06 -24.61
CA ILE A 44 -2.68 -4.76 -25.02
C ILE A 44 -3.33 -4.04 -26.22
N ALA A 45 -3.45 -2.71 -26.17
CA ALA A 45 -4.00 -1.94 -27.28
C ALA A 45 -3.18 -2.14 -28.57
N TYR A 46 -1.85 -2.17 -28.46
CA TYR A 46 -0.95 -2.48 -29.57
C TYR A 46 -1.14 -3.91 -30.10
N ALA A 47 -1.21 -4.90 -29.22
CA ALA A 47 -1.40 -6.30 -29.60
C ALA A 47 -2.74 -6.54 -30.32
N ILE A 48 -3.81 -5.84 -29.90
CA ILE A 48 -5.11 -5.86 -30.58
C ILE A 48 -4.98 -5.30 -32.01
N ARG A 49 -4.27 -4.18 -32.19
CA ARG A 49 -4.06 -3.55 -33.51
C ARG A 49 -3.26 -4.44 -34.45
N MET A 50 -2.32 -5.21 -33.92
CA MET A 50 -1.53 -6.19 -34.69
C MET A 50 -2.22 -7.55 -34.86
N HIS A 51 -3.47 -7.70 -34.40
CA HIS A 51 -4.22 -8.98 -34.41
C HIS A 51 -3.45 -10.15 -33.75
N MET A 52 -2.61 -9.85 -32.76
CA MET A 52 -1.80 -10.84 -32.04
C MET A 52 -2.55 -11.36 -30.81
N TRP A 53 -3.45 -12.32 -31.02
CA TRP A 53 -4.32 -12.85 -29.95
C TRP A 53 -3.58 -13.68 -28.89
N GLY A 54 -2.49 -14.36 -29.27
CA GLY A 54 -1.70 -15.19 -28.35
C GLY A 54 -1.18 -14.44 -27.11
N PRO A 55 -0.41 -13.34 -27.27
CA PRO A 55 0.15 -12.62 -26.12
C PRO A 55 -0.89 -11.84 -25.31
N ILE A 56 -2.08 -11.54 -25.86
CA ILE A 56 -3.10 -10.75 -25.15
C ILE A 56 -3.54 -11.42 -23.84
N ALA A 57 -3.71 -12.75 -23.84
CA ALA A 57 -4.10 -13.48 -22.63
C ALA A 57 -3.07 -13.30 -21.49
N PHE A 58 -1.78 -13.36 -21.83
CA PHE A 58 -0.70 -13.15 -20.87
C PHE A 58 -0.65 -11.68 -20.42
N LEU A 59 -0.72 -10.73 -21.35
CA LEU A 59 -0.70 -9.29 -21.04
C LEU A 59 -1.85 -8.89 -20.11
N LEU A 60 -3.04 -9.46 -20.29
CA LEU A 60 -4.19 -9.21 -19.41
C LEU A 60 -3.94 -9.70 -17.98
N LEU A 61 -3.29 -10.86 -17.81
CA LEU A 61 -2.94 -11.38 -16.48
C LEU A 61 -2.00 -10.42 -15.73
N PHE A 62 -0.95 -9.91 -16.38
CA PHE A 62 -0.05 -8.94 -15.76
C PHE A 62 -0.73 -7.59 -15.54
N CYS A 63 -1.52 -7.13 -16.50
CA CYS A 63 -2.28 -5.90 -16.36
C CYS A 63 -3.19 -5.94 -15.12
N PHE A 64 -3.88 -7.07 -14.89
CA PHE A 64 -4.75 -7.25 -13.73
C PHE A 64 -3.95 -7.33 -12.43
N GLY A 65 -2.84 -8.07 -12.41
CA GLY A 65 -1.96 -8.19 -11.24
C GLY A 65 -1.38 -6.85 -10.78
N TYR A 66 -0.74 -6.11 -11.70
CA TYR A 66 -0.17 -4.80 -11.40
C TYR A 66 -1.24 -3.74 -11.15
N GLY A 67 -2.36 -3.79 -11.88
CA GLY A 67 -3.50 -2.90 -11.66
C GLY A 67 -4.09 -3.06 -10.27
N TYR A 68 -4.36 -4.29 -9.84
CA TYR A 68 -4.92 -4.58 -8.51
C TYR A 68 -3.99 -4.11 -7.38
N MET A 69 -2.71 -4.49 -7.43
CA MET A 69 -1.73 -4.09 -6.42
C MET A 69 -1.50 -2.57 -6.40
N GLY A 70 -1.36 -1.95 -7.57
CA GLY A 70 -1.17 -0.51 -7.70
C GLY A 70 -2.37 0.29 -7.17
N ILE A 71 -3.60 -0.12 -7.51
CA ILE A 71 -4.84 0.51 -7.03
C ILE A 71 -4.96 0.40 -5.52
N LEU A 72 -4.79 -0.80 -4.95
CA LEU A 72 -4.85 -1.00 -3.50
C LEU A 72 -3.80 -0.18 -2.75
N SER A 73 -2.58 -0.13 -3.29
CA SER A 73 -1.49 0.65 -2.70
C SER A 73 -1.74 2.15 -2.77
N LEU A 74 -2.34 2.64 -3.87
CA LEU A 74 -2.77 4.03 -4.03
C LEU A 74 -3.90 4.37 -3.03
N LEU A 75 -4.93 3.52 -2.93
CA LEU A 75 -6.02 3.64 -1.97
C LEU A 75 -5.52 3.66 -0.53
N GLN A 76 -4.58 2.78 -0.18
CA GLN A 76 -3.95 2.76 1.14
C GLN A 76 -3.18 4.07 1.41
N THR A 77 -2.48 4.59 0.40
CA THR A 77 -1.71 5.85 0.49
C THR A 77 -2.62 7.08 0.61
N VAL A 78 -3.73 7.12 -0.11
CA VAL A 78 -4.70 8.23 -0.08
C VAL A 78 -5.53 8.19 1.21
N GLY A 79 -6.02 7.01 1.60
CA GLY A 79 -6.80 6.81 2.83
C GLY A 79 -5.97 7.01 4.11
N GLY A 80 -4.72 6.55 4.12
CA GLY A 80 -3.79 6.75 5.24
C GLY A 80 -3.42 8.21 5.46
N ARG A 81 -3.27 9.00 4.38
CA ARG A 81 -2.99 10.45 4.47
C ARG A 81 -4.14 11.23 5.11
N ARG A 82 -5.40 10.89 4.82
CA ARG A 82 -6.58 11.57 5.41
C ARG A 82 -6.73 11.32 6.91
N LEU A 83 -6.40 10.12 7.40
CA LEU A 83 -6.48 9.82 8.83
C LEU A 83 -5.34 10.46 9.64
N ASP A 84 -4.12 10.51 9.09
CA ASP A 84 -2.95 11.06 9.80
C ASP A 84 -3.05 12.59 9.97
N SER A 85 -3.62 13.30 8.98
CA SER A 85 -3.88 14.75 9.09
C SER A 85 -4.90 15.10 10.16
N PHE A 86 -5.91 14.24 10.36
CA PHE A 86 -6.94 14.45 11.38
C PHE A 86 -6.38 14.22 12.78
N TRP A 87 -5.56 13.17 12.96
CA TRP A 87 -4.92 12.85 14.23
C TRP A 87 -3.86 13.89 14.66
N ARG A 88 -3.04 14.40 13.73
CA ARG A 88 -2.05 15.46 14.05
C ARG A 88 -2.67 16.74 14.59
N ARG A 89 -3.89 17.08 14.15
CA ARG A 89 -4.60 18.28 14.60
C ARG A 89 -5.11 18.13 16.04
N SER A 90 -5.52 16.92 16.43
CA SER A 90 -5.98 16.62 17.81
C SER A 90 -4.82 16.54 18.81
N SER A 91 -3.64 16.05 18.40
CA SER A 91 -2.46 15.96 19.29
C SER A 91 -1.74 17.28 19.50
N ALA A 92 -1.96 18.29 18.66
CA ALA A 92 -1.38 19.63 18.82
C ALA A 92 -2.07 20.45 19.92
N ALA A 93 -3.32 20.12 20.27
CA ALA A 93 -4.09 20.78 21.33
C ALA A 93 -3.76 20.27 22.75
N ALA A 94 -2.94 19.23 22.87
CA ALA A 94 -2.62 18.55 24.14
C ALA A 94 -1.14 18.72 24.53
N ARG A 95 -0.57 19.92 24.33
CA ARG A 95 0.75 20.29 24.87
C ARG A 95 0.54 21.45 25.86
N PRO A 96 0.82 21.28 27.17
CA PRO A 96 0.96 22.42 28.08
C PRO A 96 2.16 23.28 27.71
#